data_AF-A0A947AGU9-F1
#
_entry.id   AF-A0A947AGU9-F1
#
_cell.length_a   1.000
_cell.length_b   1.000
_cell.length_c   1.000
_cell.angle_alpha   90.00
_cell.angle_beta   90.00
_cell.angle_gamma   90.00
#
_symmetry.space_group_name_H-M   'P 1'
#
loop_
_entity.id
_entity.type
_entity.pdbx_description
1 polymer ?
#
loop_
_entity_poly.entity_id
_entity_poly.type
_entity_poly.pdbx_seq_one_letter_code
_entity_poly.pdbx_strand_id
1 'polypeptide(L)'
;MKFNLETILDAFAAMQAWEIVAVFFGITYVLLAAKESLWAWLFAFLSTLIYTILFWEGALVSSSLLNFYYMGMAVYGFILWRSGGEKGEELEVTGWSVKKNISMIVSGLLLATVLGYLSDTYTDAKFAYLDTFVMIFSVLATWMLANKVLENWLYWIVID
;
A
#
# COMPACT_ATOMS: atom_id res chain seq x y z
N MET A 1 14.04 -1.69 25.90
CA MET A 1 14.42 -2.66 24.85
C MET A 1 15.84 -2.33 24.43
N LYS A 2 16.82 -3.22 24.66
CA LYS A 2 18.22 -2.97 24.25
C LYS A 2 18.38 -3.51 22.83
N PHE A 3 18.56 -2.64 21.85
CA PHE A 3 18.88 -3.04 20.48
C PHE A 3 20.35 -3.48 20.42
N ASN A 4 20.60 -4.78 20.30
CA ASN A 4 21.91 -5.32 19.97
C ASN A 4 21.80 -6.28 18.76
N LEU A 5 22.94 -6.60 18.13
CA LEU A 5 22.96 -7.41 16.91
C LEU A 5 22.33 -8.80 17.12
N GLU A 6 22.51 -9.39 18.30
CA GLU A 6 21.90 -10.68 18.66
C GLU A 6 20.36 -10.59 18.69
N THR A 7 19.79 -9.53 19.26
CA THR A 7 18.32 -9.35 19.23
C THR A 7 17.77 -9.21 17.82
N ILE A 8 18.54 -8.59 16.91
CA ILE A 8 18.15 -8.47 15.50
C ILE A 8 18.20 -9.85 14.83
N LEU A 9 19.29 -10.60 15.02
CA LEU A 9 19.45 -11.92 14.43
C LEU A 9 18.40 -12.92 14.95
N ASP A 10 18.09 -12.89 16.24
CA ASP A 10 17.04 -13.71 16.84
C ASP A 10 15.65 -13.35 16.30
N ALA A 11 15.37 -12.05 16.09
CA ALA A 11 14.13 -11.62 15.48
C ALA A 11 13.99 -12.13 14.03
N PHE A 12 15.05 -12.04 13.22
CA PHE A 12 15.05 -12.61 11.87
C PHE A 12 14.91 -14.14 11.86
N ALA A 13 15.53 -14.84 12.82
CA ALA A 13 15.43 -16.29 12.96
C ALA A 13 14.02 -16.75 13.40
N ALA A 14 13.26 -15.89 14.08
CA ALA A 14 11.90 -16.16 14.52
C ALA A 14 10.83 -15.89 13.43
N MET A 15 11.16 -15.13 12.37
CA MET A 15 10.23 -14.86 11.27
C MET A 15 9.97 -16.11 10.45
N GLN A 16 8.73 -16.27 10.00
CA GLN A 16 8.41 -17.34 9.07
C GLN A 16 9.09 -17.08 7.73
N ALA A 17 9.61 -18.14 7.08
CA ALA A 17 10.30 -18.01 5.79
C ALA A 17 9.46 -17.26 4.74
N TRP A 18 8.13 -17.41 4.78
CA TRP A 18 7.19 -16.72 3.91
C TRP A 18 7.15 -15.20 4.13
N GLU A 19 7.30 -14.73 5.37
CA GLU A 19 7.37 -13.29 5.67
C GLU A 19 8.61 -12.66 5.04
N ILE A 20 9.76 -13.33 5.12
CA ILE A 20 11.01 -12.86 4.51
C ILE A 20 10.86 -12.74 2.98
N VAL A 21 10.21 -13.73 2.35
CA VAL A 21 9.94 -13.70 0.90
C VAL A 21 8.98 -12.57 0.54
N ALA A 22 7.93 -12.34 1.35
CA ALA A 22 6.98 -11.25 1.13
C ALA A 22 7.63 -9.88 1.23
N VAL A 23 8.51 -9.67 2.23
CA VAL A 23 9.32 -8.45 2.39
C VAL A 23 10.24 -8.25 1.19
N PHE A 24 10.94 -9.29 0.75
CA PHE A 24 11.82 -9.21 -0.42
C PHE A 24 11.07 -8.77 -1.68
N PHE A 25 9.90 -9.35 -1.94
CA PHE A 25 9.04 -8.94 -3.05
C PHE A 25 8.51 -7.50 -2.88
N GLY A 26 8.16 -7.10 -1.66
CA GLY A 26 7.72 -5.73 -1.36
C GLY A 26 8.79 -4.69 -1.63
N ILE A 27 10.03 -4.92 -1.18
CA ILE A 27 11.17 -4.04 -1.46
C ILE A 27 11.45 -3.99 -2.96
N THR A 28 11.45 -5.15 -3.62
CA THR A 28 11.67 -5.23 -5.07
C THR A 28 10.61 -4.45 -5.84
N TYR A 29 9.34 -4.55 -5.41
CA TYR A 29 8.24 -3.75 -5.96
C TYR A 29 8.52 -2.25 -5.88
N VAL A 30 8.84 -1.72 -4.69
CA VAL A 30 9.08 -0.28 -4.50
C VAL A 30 10.23 0.21 -5.38
N LEU A 31 11.33 -0.54 -5.45
CA LEU A 31 12.48 -0.20 -6.30
C LEU A 31 12.15 -0.20 -7.79
N LEU A 32 11.31 -1.15 -8.24
CA LEU A 32 10.87 -1.22 -9.63
C LEU A 32 9.83 -0.14 -9.96
N ALA A 33 8.94 0.18 -9.02
CA ALA A 33 7.95 1.25 -9.17
C ALA A 33 8.64 2.61 -9.31
N ALA A 34 9.69 2.88 -8.52
CA ALA A 34 10.52 4.07 -8.64
C ALA A 34 11.28 4.15 -9.98
N LYS A 35 11.53 3.02 -10.64
CA LYS A 35 12.14 2.92 -11.98
C LYS A 35 11.09 2.80 -13.10
N GLU A 36 9.82 2.99 -12.78
CA GLU A 36 8.69 2.89 -13.72
C GLU A 36 8.61 1.55 -14.46
N SER A 37 9.14 0.47 -13.87
CA SER A 37 9.16 -0.84 -14.51
C SER A 37 7.82 -1.55 -14.35
N LEU A 38 7.29 -2.10 -15.45
CA LEU A 38 6.05 -2.90 -15.44
C LEU A 38 6.12 -4.11 -14.48
N TRP A 39 7.32 -4.65 -14.26
CA TRP A 39 7.55 -5.78 -13.34
C TRP A 39 7.22 -5.44 -11.88
N ALA A 40 7.18 -4.16 -11.50
CA ALA A 40 6.78 -3.72 -10.17
C ALA A 40 5.45 -4.36 -9.77
N TRP A 41 4.46 -4.36 -10.66
CA TRP A 41 3.13 -4.90 -10.39
C TRP A 41 3.11 -6.40 -10.14
N LEU A 42 3.98 -7.18 -10.80
CA LEU A 42 4.10 -8.62 -10.51
C LEU A 42 4.62 -8.84 -9.09
N PHE A 43 5.67 -8.12 -8.69
CA PHE A 43 6.23 -8.22 -7.34
C PHE A 43 5.25 -7.71 -6.27
N ALA A 44 4.47 -6.67 -6.58
CA ALA A 44 3.40 -6.20 -5.71
C ALA A 44 2.35 -7.30 -5.49
N PHE A 45 1.89 -7.94 -6.56
CA PHE A 45 0.90 -9.02 -6.50
C PHE A 45 1.42 -10.20 -5.67
N LEU A 46 2.66 -10.65 -5.90
CA LEU A 46 3.24 -11.77 -5.17
C LEU A 46 3.44 -11.46 -3.68
N SER A 47 3.93 -10.27 -3.35
CA SER A 47 4.11 -9.81 -1.96
C SER A 47 2.77 -9.76 -1.22
N THR A 48 1.79 -9.09 -1.82
CA THR A 48 0.45 -8.88 -1.21
C THR A 48 -0.37 -10.17 -1.15
N LEU A 49 -0.18 -11.12 -2.08
CA LEU A 49 -0.76 -12.46 -1.98
C LEU A 49 -0.26 -13.20 -0.73
N ILE A 50 1.05 -13.19 -0.46
CA ILE A 50 1.61 -13.84 0.73
C ILE A 50 1.10 -13.14 2.00
N TYR A 51 1.13 -11.80 2.04
CA TYR A 51 0.63 -11.05 3.19
C TYR A 51 -0.87 -11.24 3.43
N THR A 52 -1.68 -11.34 2.37
CA THR A 52 -3.12 -11.62 2.51
C THR A 52 -3.36 -12.93 3.27
N ILE A 53 -2.61 -13.98 2.94
CA ILE A 53 -2.68 -15.29 3.60
C ILE A 53 -2.21 -15.19 5.06
N LEU A 54 -1.04 -14.60 5.30
CA LEU A 54 -0.49 -14.45 6.66
C LEU A 54 -1.41 -13.65 7.59
N PHE A 55 -1.96 -12.53 7.10
CA PHE A 55 -2.89 -11.71 7.89
C PHE A 55 -4.25 -12.37 8.09
N TRP A 56 -4.70 -13.19 7.13
CA TRP A 56 -5.92 -13.97 7.30
C TRP A 56 -5.77 -15.00 8.43
N GLU A 57 -4.64 -15.72 8.45
CA GLU A 57 -4.33 -16.69 9.51
C GLU A 57 -4.13 -16.02 10.88
N GLY A 58 -3.52 -14.82 10.90
CA GLY A 58 -3.36 -14.00 12.10
C GLY A 58 -4.64 -13.31 12.59
N ALA A 59 -5.80 -13.56 11.96
CA ALA A 59 -7.08 -12.89 12.24
C ALA A 59 -7.05 -11.34 12.12
N LEU A 60 -6.11 -10.81 11.34
CA LEU A 60 -5.97 -9.38 11.03
C LEU A 60 -6.78 -9.03 9.78
N VAL A 61 -8.11 -9.06 9.91
CA VAL A 61 -9.05 -8.91 8.79
C VAL A 61 -8.84 -7.61 8.02
N SER A 62 -8.67 -6.47 8.70
CA SER A 62 -8.46 -5.17 8.04
C SER A 62 -7.19 -5.14 7.18
N SER A 63 -6.10 -5.72 7.68
CA SER A 63 -4.82 -5.83 6.96
C SER A 63 -4.92 -6.79 5.77
N SER A 64 -5.64 -7.91 5.93
CA SER A 64 -5.91 -8.86 4.85
C SER A 64 -6.76 -8.22 3.74
N LEU A 65 -7.81 -7.47 4.09
CA LEU A 65 -8.64 -6.72 3.14
C LEU A 65 -7.84 -5.67 2.36
N LEU A 66 -6.96 -4.92 3.04
CA LEU A 66 -6.11 -3.92 2.39
C LEU A 66 -5.13 -4.59 1.41
N ASN A 67 -4.53 -5.72 1.78
CA ASN A 67 -3.65 -6.47 0.87
C ASN A 67 -4.42 -7.07 -0.31
N PHE A 68 -5.64 -7.52 -0.11
CA PHE A 68 -6.51 -7.96 -1.20
C PHE A 68 -6.82 -6.82 -2.18
N TYR A 69 -7.07 -5.62 -1.66
CA TYR A 69 -7.18 -4.41 -2.51
C TYR A 69 -5.88 -4.16 -3.30
N TYR A 70 -4.71 -4.26 -2.67
CA TYR A 70 -3.43 -4.11 -3.37
C TYR A 70 -3.21 -5.16 -4.46
N MET A 71 -3.63 -6.41 -4.25
CA MET A 71 -3.61 -7.44 -5.29
C MET A 71 -4.44 -7.02 -6.51
N GLY A 72 -5.66 -6.51 -6.28
CA GLY A 72 -6.50 -5.98 -7.35
C GLY A 72 -5.85 -4.79 -8.06
N MET A 73 -5.26 -3.88 -7.30
CA MET A 73 -4.51 -2.73 -7.84
C MET A 73 -3.27 -3.14 -8.61
N ALA A 74 -2.62 -4.26 -8.26
CA ALA A 74 -1.49 -4.78 -9.01
C ALA A 74 -1.92 -5.23 -10.42
N VAL A 75 -3.06 -5.89 -10.53
CA VAL A 75 -3.64 -6.25 -11.83
C VAL A 75 -4.04 -4.98 -12.60
N TYR A 76 -4.73 -4.04 -11.95
CA TYR A 76 -5.12 -2.77 -12.56
C TYR A 76 -3.92 -1.96 -13.07
N GLY A 77 -2.90 -1.76 -12.23
CA GLY A 77 -1.69 -1.03 -12.55
C GLY A 77 -0.90 -1.69 -13.67
N PHE A 78 -0.81 -3.02 -13.68
CA PHE A 78 -0.20 -3.77 -14.78
C PHE A 78 -0.92 -3.51 -16.11
N ILE A 79 -2.25 -3.60 -16.12
CA ILE A 79 -3.04 -3.35 -17.34
C ILE A 79 -2.84 -1.91 -17.80
N LEU A 80 -2.98 -0.94 -16.88
CA LEU A 80 -2.89 0.49 -17.19
C LEU A 80 -1.52 0.90 -17.71
N TRP A 81 -0.43 0.42 -17.10
CA TRP A 81 0.93 0.74 -17.52
C TRP A 81 1.31 0.04 -18.82
N ARG A 82 0.73 -1.14 -19.08
CA ARG A 82 0.92 -1.86 -20.33
C ARG A 82 0.15 -1.23 -21.49
N SER A 83 -1.05 -0.70 -21.24
CA SER A 83 -1.88 -0.09 -22.30
C SER A 83 -1.37 1.26 -22.80
N GLY A 84 -0.49 1.93 -22.05
CA GLY A 84 0.04 3.24 -22.43
C GLY A 84 -0.98 4.38 -22.35
N GLY A 85 -0.58 5.59 -22.75
CA GLY A 85 -1.41 6.78 -22.88
C GLY A 85 -2.24 6.83 -24.18
N GLU A 86 -2.97 7.94 -24.41
CA GLU A 86 -3.97 8.12 -25.49
C GLU A 86 -3.46 7.97 -26.95
N LYS A 87 -2.20 7.59 -27.18
CA LYS A 87 -1.60 7.45 -28.52
C LYS A 87 -0.68 6.24 -28.68
N GLY A 88 -0.74 5.27 -27.77
CA GLY A 88 0.17 4.10 -27.78
C GLY A 88 1.59 4.43 -27.28
N GLU A 89 1.77 5.59 -26.67
CA GLU A 89 2.98 6.00 -25.95
C GLU A 89 2.94 5.46 -24.51
N GLU A 90 4.09 5.36 -23.85
CA GLU A 90 4.15 4.96 -22.44
C GLU A 90 3.34 5.94 -21.57
N LEU A 91 2.70 5.43 -20.51
CA LEU A 91 1.99 6.30 -19.57
C LEU A 91 3.02 7.24 -18.90
N GLU A 92 2.81 8.55 -18.98
CA GLU A 92 3.75 9.54 -18.43
C GLU A 92 3.55 9.78 -16.94
N VAL A 93 4.63 10.14 -16.25
CA VAL A 93 4.54 10.64 -14.86
C VAL A 93 3.91 12.03 -14.86
N THR A 94 2.84 12.17 -14.09
CA THR A 94 2.12 13.43 -13.93
C THR A 94 2.30 14.01 -12.54
N GLY A 95 2.27 15.34 -12.43
CA GLY A 95 2.22 16.04 -11.15
C GLY A 95 0.84 16.65 -10.92
N TRP A 96 0.32 16.56 -9.71
CA TRP A 96 -0.93 17.21 -9.34
C TRP A 96 -0.70 18.59 -8.76
N SER A 97 -1.58 19.53 -9.11
CA SER A 97 -1.58 20.85 -8.47
C SER A 97 -1.81 20.73 -6.96
N VAL A 98 -1.25 21.68 -6.20
CA VAL A 98 -1.46 21.78 -4.74
C VAL A 98 -2.94 21.79 -4.38
N LYS A 99 -3.79 22.46 -5.17
CA LYS A 99 -5.25 22.49 -4.95
C LYS A 99 -5.87 21.10 -5.04
N LYS A 100 -5.47 20.30 -6.04
CA LYS A 100 -5.97 18.93 -6.19
C LYS A 100 -5.51 18.05 -5.03
N ASN A 101 -4.25 18.17 -4.61
CA ASN A 101 -3.75 17.46 -3.43
C ASN A 101 -4.51 17.83 -2.15
N ILE A 102 -4.71 19.12 -1.88
CA ILE A 102 -5.51 19.58 -0.73
C ILE A 102 -6.93 19.01 -0.80
N SER A 103 -7.57 19.03 -1.96
CA SER A 103 -8.90 18.45 -2.14
C SER A 103 -8.93 16.96 -1.79
N MET A 104 -7.95 16.19 -2.27
CA MET A 104 -7.86 14.75 -2.01
C MET A 104 -7.59 14.46 -0.54
N ILE A 105 -6.72 15.24 0.12
CA ILE A 105 -6.44 15.12 1.55
C ILE A 105 -7.69 15.41 2.37
N VAL A 106 -8.41 16.50 2.08
CA VAL A 106 -9.65 16.84 2.80
C VAL A 106 -10.71 15.77 2.60
N SER A 107 -10.93 15.31 1.36
CA SER A 107 -11.88 14.22 1.08
C SER A 107 -11.47 12.91 1.77
N GLY A 108 -10.18 12.58 1.77
CA GLY A 108 -9.63 11.41 2.45
C GLY A 108 -9.80 11.47 3.96
N LEU A 109 -9.53 12.62 4.59
CA LEU A 109 -9.72 12.84 6.03
C LEU A 109 -11.20 12.74 6.43
N LEU A 110 -12.10 13.31 5.64
CA LEU A 110 -13.54 13.19 5.88
C LEU A 110 -13.99 11.73 5.82
N LEU A 111 -13.56 11.00 4.79
CA LEU A 111 -13.89 9.58 4.63
C LEU A 111 -13.29 8.73 5.77
N ALA A 112 -12.01 8.96 6.11
CA ALA A 112 -11.34 8.27 7.21
C ALA A 112 -12.02 8.53 8.55
N THR A 113 -12.51 9.75 8.78
CA THR A 113 -13.27 10.10 10.01
C THR A 113 -14.61 9.37 10.07
N VAL A 114 -15.36 9.34 8.95
CA VAL A 114 -16.64 8.63 8.88
C VAL A 114 -16.45 7.13 9.09
N LEU A 115 -15.49 6.52 8.38
CA LEU A 115 -15.18 5.10 8.55
C LEU A 115 -14.59 4.79 9.93
N GLY A 116 -13.79 5.70 10.48
CA GLY A 116 -13.23 5.59 11.82
C GLY A 116 -14.33 5.56 12.87
N TYR A 117 -15.32 6.44 12.77
CA TYR A 117 -16.50 6.43 13.63
C TYR A 117 -17.32 5.13 13.49
N LEU A 118 -17.53 4.65 12.27
CA LEU A 118 -18.22 3.38 12.06
C LEU A 118 -17.44 2.20 12.65
N SER A 119 -16.13 2.17 12.47
CA SER A 119 -15.27 1.13 13.03
C SER A 119 -15.28 1.20 14.57
N ASP A 120 -15.15 2.37 15.17
CA ASP A 120 -15.19 2.56 16.63
C ASP A 120 -16.55 2.15 17.23
N THR A 121 -17.63 2.34 16.48
CA THR A 121 -19.00 2.03 16.95
C THR A 121 -19.38 0.56 16.76
N TYR A 122 -18.95 -0.07 15.66
CA TYR A 122 -19.45 -1.38 15.22
C TYR A 122 -18.38 -2.49 15.23
N THR A 123 -17.13 -2.19 15.57
CA THR A 123 -16.03 -3.17 15.63
C THR A 123 -15.23 -2.99 16.91
N ASP A 124 -14.50 -4.03 17.32
CA ASP A 124 -13.62 -3.98 18.51
C ASP A 124 -12.23 -3.38 18.18
N ALA A 125 -12.15 -2.47 17.20
CA ALA A 125 -10.89 -1.89 16.74
C ALA A 125 -10.32 -0.90 17.77
N LYS A 126 -9.14 -1.18 18.31
CA LYS A 126 -8.51 -0.35 19.36
C LYS A 126 -8.09 1.04 18.88
N PHE A 127 -7.66 1.15 17.63
CA PHE A 127 -7.17 2.40 17.03
C PHE A 127 -7.97 2.75 15.78
N ALA A 128 -9.30 2.55 15.84
CA ALA A 128 -10.23 2.68 14.72
C ALA A 128 -9.95 3.87 13.79
N TYR A 129 -9.82 5.09 14.33
CA TYR A 129 -9.55 6.29 13.54
C TYR A 129 -8.18 6.33 12.86
N LEU A 130 -7.15 5.81 13.53
CA LEU A 130 -5.79 5.75 12.97
C LEU A 130 -5.71 4.66 11.89
N ASP A 131 -6.31 3.50 12.16
CA ASP A 131 -6.34 2.37 11.23
C ASP A 131 -7.08 2.75 9.94
N THR A 132 -8.23 3.44 10.05
CA THR A 132 -8.98 3.91 8.87
C THR A 132 -8.27 5.05 8.15
N PHE A 133 -7.54 5.92 8.85
CA PHE A 133 -6.67 6.92 8.22
C PHE A 133 -5.61 6.24 7.35
N VAL A 134 -4.84 5.31 7.92
CA VAL A 134 -3.80 4.58 7.19
C VAL A 134 -4.41 3.82 6.01
N MET A 135 -5.55 3.13 6.20
CA MET A 135 -6.24 2.40 5.14
C MET A 135 -6.68 3.31 3.98
N ILE A 136 -7.34 4.44 4.26
CA ILE A 136 -7.84 5.33 3.20
C ILE A 136 -6.68 5.97 2.44
N PHE A 137 -5.65 6.45 3.14
CA PHE A 137 -4.52 7.10 2.47
C PHE A 137 -3.63 6.08 1.74
N SER A 138 -3.55 4.84 2.21
CA SER A 138 -2.96 3.71 1.49
C SER A 138 -3.67 3.40 0.16
N VAL A 139 -5.00 3.35 0.20
CA VAL A 139 -5.85 3.15 -0.99
C VAL A 139 -5.61 4.27 -2.00
N LEU A 140 -5.61 5.53 -1.53
CA LEU A 140 -5.36 6.71 -2.36
C LEU A 140 -3.95 6.71 -2.94
N ALA A 141 -2.92 6.46 -2.14
CA ALA A 141 -1.52 6.46 -2.57
C ALA A 141 -1.27 5.37 -3.63
N THR A 142 -1.83 4.18 -3.45
CA THR A 142 -1.75 3.09 -4.44
C THR A 142 -2.43 3.47 -5.76
N TRP A 143 -3.61 4.09 -5.68
CA TRP A 143 -4.31 4.57 -6.87
C TRP A 143 -3.53 5.68 -7.59
N MET A 144 -2.97 6.62 -6.84
CA MET A 144 -2.10 7.68 -7.37
C MET A 144 -0.87 7.08 -8.07
N LEU A 145 -0.19 6.11 -7.45
CA LEU A 145 0.95 5.41 -8.04
C LEU A 145 0.56 4.68 -9.32
N ALA A 146 -0.57 3.98 -9.34
CA ALA A 146 -1.09 3.31 -10.54
C ALA A 146 -1.32 4.31 -11.68
N ASN A 147 -1.79 5.52 -11.37
CA ASN A 147 -1.96 6.61 -12.35
C ASN A 147 -0.69 7.44 -12.58
N LYS A 148 0.48 6.97 -12.14
CA LYS A 148 1.78 7.65 -12.23
C LYS A 148 1.76 9.10 -11.74
N VAL A 149 1.06 9.35 -10.64
CA VAL A 149 1.03 10.66 -9.98
C VAL A 149 2.22 10.77 -9.03
N LEU A 150 3.13 11.71 -9.27
CA LEU A 150 4.39 11.82 -8.53
C LEU A 150 4.19 12.04 -7.02
N GLU A 151 3.16 12.76 -6.62
CA GLU A 151 2.92 13.08 -5.21
C GLU A 151 2.53 11.85 -4.36
N ASN A 152 2.26 10.69 -4.97
CA ASN A 152 1.98 9.44 -4.24
C ASN A 152 3.06 9.12 -3.19
N TRP A 153 4.33 9.41 -3.48
CA TRP A 153 5.45 9.16 -2.57
C TRP A 153 5.35 9.96 -1.27
N LEU A 154 4.81 11.18 -1.33
CA LEU A 154 4.58 11.99 -0.13
C LEU A 154 3.48 11.39 0.75
N TYR A 155 2.49 10.74 0.14
CA TYR A 155 1.40 10.09 0.88
C TYR A 155 1.95 8.87 1.61
N TRP A 156 2.77 8.04 0.94
CA TRP A 156 3.46 6.90 1.55
C TRP A 156 4.35 7.32 2.72
N ILE A 157 5.19 8.35 2.56
CA ILE A 157 6.06 8.85 3.63
C ILE A 157 5.29 9.29 4.89
N VAL A 158 4.04 9.75 4.74
CA VAL A 158 3.23 10.19 5.88
C VAL A 158 2.55 9.04 6.61
N ILE A 159 2.25 7.94 5.90
CA ILE A 159 1.47 6.83 6.46
C ILE A 159 2.31 5.61 6.87
N ASP A 160 3.54 5.48 6.36
CA ASP A 160 4.53 4.47 6.74
C ASP A 160 5.44 4.96 7.90
#